data_AF-A0A5M6IAY3-F1
#
_entry.id   AF-A0A5M6IAY3-F1
#
_cell.length_a   1.000
_cell.length_b   1.000
_cell.length_c   1.000
_cell.angle_alpha   90.00
_cell.angle_beta   90.00
_cell.angle_gamma   90.00
#
_symmetry.space_group_name_H-M   'P 1'
#
loop_
_entity.id
_entity.type
_entity.pdbx_description
1 polymer ?
#
loop_
_entity_poly.entity_id
_entity_poly.type
_entity_poly.pdbx_seq_one_letter_code
_entity_poly.pdbx_strand_id
1 'polypeptide(L)' 'MLPNFFNEDWRFWQIVSPKEGLVATFIAMFVLGIVIHLAILFGSSAYATAWMG' A
#
# COMPACT_ATOMS: atom_id res chain seq x y z
N MET A 1 -7.94 28.73 -8.78
CA MET A 1 -8.36 27.44 -9.37
C MET A 1 -7.58 26.36 -8.65
N LEU A 2 -8.25 25.38 -8.03
CA LEU A 2 -7.53 24.23 -7.47
C LEU A 2 -6.88 23.48 -8.66
N PRO A 3 -5.62 23.01 -8.54
CA PRO A 3 -5.04 22.14 -9.55
C PRO A 3 -5.97 20.95 -9.75
N ASN A 4 -6.26 20.61 -11.00
CA ASN A 4 -7.04 19.43 -11.30
C ASN A 4 -6.10 18.23 -11.20
N PHE A 5 -5.85 17.77 -9.97
CA PHE A 5 -4.86 16.75 -9.64
C PHE A 5 -4.97 15.52 -10.56
N PHE A 6 -6.19 15.03 -10.80
CA PHE A 6 -6.45 13.88 -11.67
C PHE A 6 -6.03 14.07 -13.14
N ASN A 7 -5.95 15.31 -13.64
CA ASN A 7 -5.50 15.60 -15.01
C ASN A 7 -3.99 15.89 -15.10
N GLU A 8 -3.32 16.11 -13.96
CA GLU A 8 -1.90 16.45 -13.90
C GLU A 8 -1.02 15.37 -13.26
N ASP A 9 -1.61 14.26 -12.79
CA ASP A 9 -0.90 13.16 -12.13
C ASP A 9 0.24 12.57 -12.98
N TRP A 10 0.14 12.62 -14.32
CA TRP A 10 1.22 12.17 -15.20
C TRP A 10 2.53 12.95 -15.01
N ARG A 11 2.46 14.21 -14.55
CA ARG A 11 3.62 15.08 -14.31
C ARG A 11 4.45 14.61 -13.11
N PHE A 12 3.89 13.76 -12.25
CA PHE A 12 4.62 13.10 -11.16
C PHE A 12 5.90 12.40 -11.68
N TRP A 13 5.81 11.79 -12.86
CA TRP A 13 6.93 11.08 -13.50
C TRP A 13 8.03 11.99 -14.05
N GLN A 14 7.81 13.31 -14.08
CA GLN A 14 8.86 14.29 -14.38
C GLN A 14 9.77 14.54 -13.17
N ILE A 15 9.28 14.24 -11.96
CA ILE A 15 10.00 14.46 -10.69
C ILE A 15 10.62 13.14 -10.21
N VAL A 16 9.88 12.04 -10.35
CA VAL A 16 10.29 10.70 -9.89
C VAL A 16 10.49 9.78 -11.08
N SER A 17 11.61 9.04 -11.10
CA SER A 17 11.86 8.01 -12.10
C SER A 17 10.74 6.96 -12.08
N PRO A 18 10.11 6.63 -13.24
CA PRO A 18 9.02 5.66 -13.30
C PRO A 18 9.32 4.31 -12.65
N LYS A 19 10.54 3.80 -12.88
CA LYS A 19 10.97 2.53 -12.31
C LYS A 19 11.02 2.58 -10.78
N GLU A 20 11.59 3.63 -10.21
CA GLU A 20 11.76 3.78 -8.77
C GLU A 20 10.42 4.01 -8.08
N GLY A 21 9.57 4.89 -8.65
CA GLY A 21 8.24 5.16 -8.11
C GLY A 21 7.35 3.92 -8.12
N LEU A 22 7.37 3.12 -9.19
CA LEU A 22 6.63 1.86 -9.24
C LEU A 22 7.15 0.85 -8.22
N VAL A 23 8.47 0.64 -8.14
CA VAL A 23 9.07 -0.30 -7.17
C VAL A 23 8.72 0.09 -5.73
N ALA A 24 8.88 1.37 -5.38
CA ALA A 24 8.53 1.88 -4.06
C ALA A 24 7.04 1.68 -3.74
N THR A 25 6.16 1.94 -4.71
CA THR A 25 4.70 1.73 -4.56
C THR A 25 4.37 0.27 -4.29
N PHE A 26 4.95 -0.66 -5.07
CA PHE A 26 4.74 -2.09 -4.87
C PHE A 26 5.22 -2.56 -3.50
N ILE A 27 6.42 -2.13 -3.06
CA ILE A 27 6.95 -2.47 -1.74
C ILE A 27 6.03 -1.92 -0.64
N ALA A 28 5.61 -0.66 -0.74
CA ALA A 28 4.73 -0.04 0.25
C ALA A 28 3.39 -0.77 0.36
N MET A 29 2.75 -1.10 -0.77
CA MET A 29 1.49 -1.86 -0.77
C MET A 29 1.67 -3.27 -0.22
N PHE A 30 2.78 -3.94 -0.53
CA PHE A 30 3.08 -5.27 -0.01
C PHE A 30 3.25 -5.25 1.51
N VAL A 31 4.05 -4.31 2.04
CA VAL A 31 4.26 -4.15 3.48
C VAL A 31 2.94 -3.81 4.18
N LEU A 32 2.15 -2.88 3.63
CA LEU A 32 0.83 -2.55 4.16
C LEU A 32 -0.08 -3.78 4.20
N GLY A 33 -0.08 -4.57 3.12
CA GLY A 33 -0.81 -5.83 3.04
C GLY A 33 -0.42 -6.78 4.18
N ILE A 34 0.88 -7.01 4.40
CA ILE A 34 1.37 -7.85 5.49
C ILE A 34 0.90 -7.31 6.85
N VAL A 35 1.06 -6.02 7.11
CA VAL A 35 0.66 -5.41 8.38
C VAL A 35 -0.82 -5.62 8.65
N ILE A 36 -1.68 -5.38 7.65
CA ILE A 36 -3.14 -5.59 7.78
C ILE A 36 -3.44 -7.07 8.04
N HIS A 37 -2.82 -7.99 7.28
CA HIS A 37 -3.03 -9.43 7.46
C HIS A 37 -2.67 -9.89 8.87
N LEU A 38 -1.50 -9.49 9.37
CA LEU A 38 -1.04 -9.86 10.71
C LEU A 38 -1.88 -9.18 11.80
N ALA A 39 -2.29 -7.93 11.61
CA ALA A 39 -3.17 -7.23 12.54
C ALA A 39 -4.53 -7.91 12.67
N ILE A 40 -5.10 -8.42 11.57
CA ILE A 40 -6.35 -9.18 11.61
C ILE A 40 -6.13 -10.54 12.27
N LEU A 41 -5.07 -11.25 11.87
CA LEU A 41 -4.76 -12.60 12.36
C LEU A 41 -4.51 -12.62 13.87
N PHE A 42 -3.74 -11.66 14.40
CA PHE A 42 -3.33 -11.64 15.80
C PHE A 42 -4.10 -10.63 16.66
N GLY A 43 -4.73 -9.63 16.05
CA GLY A 43 -5.54 -8.63 16.77
C GLY A 43 -6.97 -9.09 17.06
N SER A 44 -7.38 -10.25 16.53
CA SER A 44 -8.69 -10.85 16.79
C SER A 44 -8.52 -12.29 17.24
N SER A 45 -9.06 -12.60 18.42
CA SER A 45 -9.05 -13.96 18.97
C SER A 45 -9.74 -14.97 18.06
N ALA A 46 -10.80 -14.57 17.34
CA ALA A 46 -11.51 -15.45 16.42
C ALA A 46 -10.62 -15.92 15.26
N TYR A 47 -9.83 -15.02 14.66
CA TYR A 47 -8.93 -15.36 13.57
C TYR A 47 -7.65 -16.03 14.06
N ALA A 48 -7.14 -15.61 15.22
CA ALA A 48 -5.97 -16.23 15.85
C ALA A 48 -6.24 -17.70 16.20
N THR A 49 -7.37 -18.00 16.83
CA THR A 49 -7.76 -19.36 17.20
C THR A 49 -8.02 -20.22 15.96
N ALA A 50 -8.68 -19.68 14.93
CA ALA A 50 -8.89 -20.41 13.67
C ALA A 50 -7.57 -20.74 12.94
N TRP A 51 -6.52 -19.94 13.13
CA TRP A 51 -5.21 -20.18 12.54
C TRP A 51 -4.34 -21.13 13.37
N MET A 52 -4.43 -21.08 14.69
CA MET A 52 -3.62 -21.90 15.60
C MET A 52 -4.14 -23.33 15.78
N GLY A 53 -5.43 -23.59 15.51
CA GLY A 53 -6.05 -24.91 15.71
C GLY A 53 -6.48 -25.14 17.15
#